data_AF-A0AAD8AC82-F1
#
_entry.id   AF-A0AAD8AC82-F1
#
_cell.length_a   1.000
_cell.length_b   1.000
_cell.length_c   1.000
_cell.angle_alpha   90.00
_cell.angle_beta   90.00
_cell.angle_gamma   90.00
#
_symmetry.space_group_name_H-M   'P 1'
#
loop_
_entity.id
_entity.type
_entity.pdbx_description
1 polymer ?
#
loop_
_entity_poly.entity_id
_entity_poly.type
_entity_poly.pdbx_seq_one_letter_code
_entity_poly.pdbx_strand_id
1 'polypeptide(L)'
;VIVKRDFVSLLREHTDIDRHSRWSDVKKRVDTDARYKAVESSSAREDWFQIKDENMNNSEDEREKEIRDKERQARMEASLREREKEVQRTLATHLRDRDKEREQHKHDEAVQHFNALLADLVRNAELHGEKPSDS
;
A
#
# COMPACT_ATOMS: atom_id res chain seq x y z
N VAL A 1 -16.48 -39.86 -14.29
CA VAL A 1 -16.92 -40.40 -15.60
C VAL A 1 -16.07 -39.76 -16.68
N ILE A 2 -15.23 -40.52 -17.37
CA ILE A 2 -14.24 -40.03 -18.34
C ILE A 2 -14.90 -39.19 -19.45
N VAL A 3 -16.08 -39.61 -19.91
CA VAL A 3 -16.87 -38.92 -20.94
C VAL A 3 -17.21 -37.46 -20.61
N LYS A 4 -17.65 -37.17 -19.37
CA LYS A 4 -17.95 -35.80 -18.94
C LYS A 4 -16.70 -34.92 -18.93
N ARG A 5 -15.59 -35.46 -18.44
CA ARG A 5 -14.31 -34.74 -18.41
C ARG A 5 -13.84 -34.42 -19.82
N ASP A 6 -13.87 -35.39 -20.72
CA ASP A 6 -13.37 -35.21 -22.09
C ASP A 6 -14.27 -34.24 -22.89
N PHE A 7 -15.59 -34.26 -22.67
CA PHE A 7 -16.52 -33.27 -23.21
C PHE A 7 -16.25 -31.85 -22.65
N VAL A 8 -16.04 -31.71 -21.34
CA VAL A 8 -15.70 -30.41 -20.75
C VAL A 8 -14.33 -29.92 -21.24
N SER A 9 -13.36 -30.82 -21.46
CA SER A 9 -12.07 -30.46 -22.08
C SER A 9 -12.24 -29.94 -23.50
N LEU A 10 -13.08 -30.58 -24.32
CA LEU A 10 -13.44 -30.06 -25.64
C LEU A 10 -14.01 -28.63 -25.55
N LEU A 11 -14.93 -28.39 -24.62
CA LEU A 11 -15.50 -27.04 -24.41
C LEU A 11 -14.46 -26.00 -23.95
N ARG A 12 -13.35 -26.42 -23.32
CA ARG A 12 -12.27 -25.54 -22.87
C ARG A 12 -11.25 -25.25 -23.97
N GLU A 13 -11.04 -26.18 -24.91
CA GLU A 13 -10.15 -26.01 -26.06
C GLU A 13 -10.66 -24.92 -27.02
N HIS A 14 -11.97 -24.72 -27.05
CA HIS A 14 -12.62 -23.63 -27.79
C HIS A 14 -12.58 -22.32 -27.00
N THR A 15 -11.51 -21.54 -27.19
CA THR A 15 -11.32 -20.23 -26.54
C THR A 15 -12.34 -19.17 -26.96
N ASP A 16 -13.08 -19.43 -28.04
CA ASP A 16 -14.17 -18.62 -28.59
C ASP A 16 -15.53 -18.92 -27.94
N ILE A 17 -15.57 -19.84 -26.96
CA ILE A 17 -16.75 -20.09 -26.11
C ILE A 17 -16.58 -19.32 -24.80
N ASP A 18 -17.16 -18.13 -24.78
CA ASP A 18 -17.26 -17.26 -23.62
C ASP A 18 -18.59 -17.46 -22.86
N ARG A 19 -18.79 -16.67 -21.80
CA ARG A 19 -20.00 -16.71 -20.98
C ARG A 19 -21.31 -16.29 -21.64
N HIS A 20 -21.22 -15.68 -22.82
CA HIS A 20 -22.40 -15.20 -23.56
C HIS A 20 -22.74 -16.14 -24.73
N SER A 21 -21.96 -17.21 -24.88
CA SER A 21 -22.10 -18.16 -25.97
C SER A 21 -23.37 -18.99 -25.80
N ARG A 22 -24.21 -19.03 -26.84
CA ARG A 22 -25.42 -19.84 -26.83
C ARG A 22 -25.09 -21.29 -27.18
N TRP A 23 -25.73 -22.23 -26.49
CA TRP A 23 -25.56 -23.66 -26.73
C TRP A 23 -25.77 -24.04 -28.21
N SER A 24 -26.72 -23.40 -28.90
CA SER A 24 -26.97 -23.60 -30.33
C SER A 24 -25.77 -23.32 -31.23
N ASP A 25 -24.95 -22.34 -30.87
CA ASP A 25 -23.79 -21.93 -31.66
C ASP A 25 -22.56 -22.73 -31.27
N VAL A 26 -22.41 -23.03 -29.98
CA VAL A 26 -21.39 -23.95 -29.46
C VAL A 26 -21.55 -25.32 -30.09
N LYS A 27 -22.77 -25.86 -30.09
CA LYS A 27 -23.09 -27.19 -30.65
C LYS A 27 -22.62 -27.33 -32.10
N LYS A 28 -22.86 -26.33 -32.96
CA LYS A 28 -22.42 -26.36 -34.38
C LYS A 28 -20.89 -26.44 -34.56
N ARG A 29 -20.12 -26.04 -33.54
CA ARG A 29 -18.66 -26.08 -33.56
C ARG A 29 -18.13 -27.42 -33.09
N VAL A 30 -18.80 -28.02 -32.11
CA VAL A 30 -18.34 -29.25 -31.45
C VAL A 30 -19.02 -30.52 -31.96
N ASP A 31 -20.08 -30.43 -32.77
CA ASP A 31 -20.90 -31.58 -33.18
C ASP A 31 -20.18 -32.67 -33.99
N THR A 32 -19.08 -32.30 -34.65
CA THR A 32 -18.25 -33.22 -35.43
C THR A 32 -17.28 -34.04 -34.56
N ASP A 33 -16.91 -33.55 -33.38
CA ASP A 33 -15.87 -34.13 -32.50
C ASP A 33 -16.33 -35.48 -31.87
N ALA A 34 -15.40 -36.43 -31.77
CA ALA A 34 -15.68 -37.75 -31.19
C ALA A 34 -16.11 -37.67 -29.72
N ARG A 35 -15.55 -36.74 -28.94
CA ARG A 35 -15.88 -36.50 -27.52
C ARG A 35 -17.28 -35.90 -27.36
N TYR A 36 -17.75 -35.10 -28.32
CA TYR A 36 -19.15 -34.66 -28.37
C TYR A 36 -20.07 -35.84 -28.67
N LYS A 37 -19.76 -36.63 -29.70
CA LYS A 37 -20.56 -37.80 -30.13
C LYS A 37 -20.64 -38.88 -29.05
N ALA A 38 -19.60 -39.04 -28.23
CA ALA A 38 -19.56 -39.97 -27.10
C ALA A 38 -20.57 -39.64 -25.98
N VAL A 39 -21.13 -38.43 -25.94
CA VAL A 39 -22.21 -38.09 -25.00
C VAL A 39 -23.55 -38.40 -25.66
N GLU A 40 -24.15 -39.55 -25.38
CA GLU A 40 -25.37 -40.00 -26.08
C GLU A 40 -26.60 -39.12 -25.79
N SER A 41 -26.70 -38.58 -24.57
CA SER A 41 -27.81 -37.74 -24.16
C SER A 41 -27.61 -36.27 -24.55
N SER A 42 -28.53 -35.72 -25.35
CA SER A 42 -28.54 -34.29 -25.67
C SER A 42 -28.74 -33.42 -24.43
N SER A 43 -29.57 -33.85 -23.47
CA SER A 43 -29.78 -33.10 -22.23
C SER A 43 -28.51 -33.08 -21.38
N ALA A 44 -27.78 -34.19 -21.30
CA ALA A 44 -26.54 -34.24 -20.55
C ALA A 44 -25.46 -33.29 -21.12
N ARG A 45 -25.39 -33.14 -22.44
CA ARG A 45 -24.48 -32.17 -23.09
C ARG A 45 -24.82 -30.74 -22.68
N GLU A 46 -26.10 -30.39 -22.71
CA GLU A 46 -26.59 -29.05 -22.39
C GLU A 46 -26.42 -28.73 -20.90
N ASP A 47 -26.76 -29.68 -20.02
CA ASP A 47 -26.53 -29.55 -18.57
C ASP A 47 -25.04 -29.33 -18.26
N TRP A 48 -24.15 -30.07 -18.91
CA TRP A 48 -22.70 -29.94 -18.66
C TRP A 48 -22.13 -28.66 -19.25
N PHE A 49 -22.68 -28.17 -20.36
CA PHE A 49 -22.36 -26.87 -20.91
C PHE A 49 -22.78 -25.75 -19.94
N GLN A 50 -24.01 -25.79 -19.43
CA GLN A 50 -24.52 -24.81 -18.49
C GLN A 50 -23.71 -24.78 -17.18
N ILE A 51 -23.37 -25.95 -16.62
CA ILE A 51 -22.51 -26.03 -15.43
C ILE A 51 -21.10 -25.45 -15.69
N LYS A 52 -20.53 -25.67 -16.89
CA LYS A 52 -19.25 -25.06 -17.27
C LYS A 52 -19.39 -23.54 -17.33
N ASP A 53 -20.47 -23.05 -17.91
CA ASP A 53 -20.74 -21.62 -18.09
C ASP A 53 -20.91 -20.91 -16.74
N GLU A 54 -21.74 -21.48 -15.85
CA GLU A 54 -21.92 -21.00 -14.48
C GLU A 54 -20.60 -20.97 -13.70
N ASN A 55 -19.76 -22.00 -13.83
CA ASN A 55 -18.44 -22.04 -13.19
C ASN A 55 -17.48 -20.98 -13.74
N MET A 56 -17.54 -20.67 -15.04
CA MET A 56 -16.72 -19.60 -15.64
C MET A 56 -17.17 -18.24 -15.11
N ASN A 57 -18.47 -17.99 -15.05
CA ASN A 57 -19.05 -16.76 -14.49
C ASN A 57 -18.63 -16.54 -13.04
N ASN A 58 -18.82 -17.55 -12.19
CA ASN A 58 -18.44 -17.45 -10.80
C ASN A 58 -16.93 -17.21 -10.63
N SER A 59 -16.09 -17.85 -11.46
CA SER A 59 -14.63 -17.64 -11.40
C SER A 59 -14.20 -16.25 -11.86
N GLU A 60 -14.88 -15.63 -12.83
CA GLU A 60 -14.62 -14.25 -13.25
C GLU A 60 -15.05 -13.24 -12.19
N ASP A 61 -16.24 -13.41 -11.63
CA ASP A 61 -16.79 -12.55 -10.57
C ASP A 61 -15.90 -12.59 -9.31
N GLU A 62 -15.42 -13.77 -8.92
CA GLU A 62 -14.48 -13.93 -7.80
C GLU A 62 -13.15 -13.20 -8.07
N ARG A 63 -12.62 -13.28 -9.28
CA ARG A 63 -11.39 -12.56 -9.66
C ARG A 63 -11.59 -11.06 -9.66
N GLU A 64 -12.70 -10.56 -10.21
CA GLU A 64 -13.01 -9.14 -10.23
C GLU A 64 -13.14 -8.60 -8.81
N LYS A 65 -13.82 -9.35 -7.93
CA LYS A 65 -13.93 -9.03 -6.51
C LYS A 65 -12.55 -9.00 -5.83
N GLU A 66 -11.70 -9.99 -6.08
CA GLU A 66 -10.35 -10.04 -5.52
C GLU A 66 -9.49 -8.84 -5.97
N ILE A 67 -9.57 -8.47 -7.25
CA ILE A 67 -8.87 -7.29 -7.79
C ILE A 67 -9.36 -6.03 -7.07
N ARG A 68 -10.67 -5.87 -6.92
CA ARG A 68 -11.27 -4.71 -6.25
C ARG A 68 -10.87 -4.62 -4.77
N ASP A 69 -10.81 -5.76 -4.09
CA ASP A 69 -10.42 -5.82 -2.68
C ASP A 69 -8.92 -5.51 -2.52
N LYS A 70 -8.06 -6.03 -3.41
CA LYS A 70 -6.63 -5.68 -3.45
C LYS A 70 -6.42 -4.19 -3.70
N GLU A 71 -7.18 -3.60 -4.63
CA GLU A 71 -7.08 -2.17 -4.91
C GLU A 71 -7.49 -1.31 -3.71
N ARG A 72 -8.57 -1.69 -3.02
CA ARG A 72 -8.98 -1.03 -1.76
C ARG A 72 -7.91 -1.13 -0.70
N GLN A 73 -7.33 -2.31 -0.52
CA GLN A 73 -6.26 -2.53 0.46
C GLN A 73 -5.02 -1.70 0.15
N ALA A 74 -4.59 -1.67 -1.12
CA ALA A 74 -3.44 -0.88 -1.55
C ALA A 74 -3.64 0.62 -1.32
N ARG A 75 -4.86 1.14 -1.54
CA ARG A 75 -5.20 2.54 -1.26
C ARG A 75 -5.13 2.86 0.24
N MET A 76 -5.64 1.97 1.09
CA MET A 76 -5.56 2.14 2.54
C MET A 76 -4.11 2.10 3.04
N GLU A 77 -3.32 1.14 2.56
CA GLU A 77 -1.91 1.03 2.93
C GLU A 77 -1.10 2.25 2.48
N ALA A 78 -1.34 2.75 1.27
CA ALA A 78 -0.70 3.97 0.78
C ALA A 78 -1.02 5.18 1.67
N SER A 79 -2.29 5.34 2.06
CA SER A 79 -2.72 6.43 2.94
C SER A 79 -2.08 6.34 4.34
N LEU A 80 -2.02 5.13 4.91
CA LEU A 80 -1.35 4.91 6.20
C LEU A 80 0.15 5.24 6.12
N ARG A 81 0.83 4.74 5.08
CA ARG A 81 2.26 4.98 4.87
C ARG A 81 2.58 6.46 4.69
N GLU A 82 1.72 7.21 4.00
CA GLU A 82 1.90 8.66 3.84
C GLU A 82 1.76 9.39 5.19
N ARG A 83 0.72 9.04 5.96
CA ARG A 83 0.50 9.61 7.28
C ARG A 83 1.66 9.32 8.23
N GLU A 84 2.17 8.09 8.23
CA GLU A 84 3.35 7.73 9.03
C GLU A 84 4.58 8.55 8.64
N LYS A 85 4.82 8.75 7.35
CA LYS A 85 5.91 9.61 6.86
C LYS A 85 5.75 11.06 7.29
N GLU A 86 4.53 11.58 7.34
CA GLU A 86 4.27 12.92 7.83
C GLU A 86 4.52 13.03 9.33
N VAL A 87 4.02 12.08 10.12
CA VAL A 87 4.27 12.01 11.56
C VAL A 87 5.77 11.95 11.87
N GLN A 88 6.52 11.12 11.15
CA GLN A 88 7.97 11.01 11.30
C GLN A 88 8.69 12.31 10.93
N ARG A 89 8.26 13.00 9.86
CA ARG A 89 8.82 14.30 9.47
C ARG A 89 8.58 15.35 10.55
N THR A 90 7.35 15.45 11.05
CA THR A 90 6.99 16.40 12.11
C THR A 90 7.75 16.12 13.39
N LEU A 91 7.86 14.85 13.80
CA LEU A 91 8.65 14.45 14.96
C LEU A 91 10.13 14.81 14.80
N ALA A 92 10.72 14.51 13.64
CA ALA A 92 12.12 14.83 13.37
C ALA A 92 12.40 16.34 13.43
N THR A 93 11.50 17.16 12.89
CA THR A 93 11.58 18.62 12.99
C THR A 93 11.51 19.08 14.44
N HIS A 94 10.50 18.62 15.19
CA HIS A 94 10.36 18.99 16.61
C HIS A 94 11.57 18.63 17.46
N LEU A 95 12.18 17.46 17.24
CA LEU A 95 13.37 17.05 17.98
C LEU A 95 14.56 17.96 17.66
N ARG A 96 14.76 18.30 16.37
CA ARG A 96 15.83 19.22 15.95
C ARG A 96 15.64 20.61 16.52
N ASP A 97 14.42 21.14 16.49
CA ASP A 97 14.11 22.47 17.00
C ASP A 97 14.33 22.53 18.51
N ARG A 98 13.84 21.53 19.26
CA ARG A 98 14.06 21.42 20.70
C ARG A 98 15.54 21.34 21.06
N ASP A 99 16.31 20.55 20.32
CA ASP A 99 17.74 20.41 20.59
C ASP A 99 18.47 21.74 20.27
N LYS A 100 18.09 22.44 19.20
CA LYS A 100 18.61 23.76 18.87
C LYS A 100 18.29 24.80 19.94
N GLU A 101 17.05 24.86 20.41
CA GLU A 101 16.64 25.75 21.50
C GLU A 101 17.44 25.46 22.78
N ARG A 102 17.62 24.18 23.11
CA ARG A 102 18.40 23.78 24.28
C ARG A 102 19.85 24.25 24.21
N GLU A 103 20.52 24.07 23.07
CA GLU A 103 21.90 24.52 22.93
C GLU A 103 22.00 26.05 22.89
N GLN A 104 21.00 26.74 22.32
CA GLN A 104 20.92 28.19 22.37
C GLN A 104 20.80 28.70 23.81
N HIS A 105 19.91 28.12 24.61
CA HIS A 105 19.74 28.51 26.02
C HIS A 105 21.02 28.37 26.83
N LYS A 106 21.74 27.26 26.67
CA LYS A 106 23.04 27.07 27.35
C LYS A 106 24.07 28.10 26.91
N HIS A 107 24.12 28.40 25.62
CA HIS A 107 25.03 29.40 25.09
C HIS A 107 24.71 30.78 25.69
N ASP A 108 23.43 31.16 25.72
CA ASP A 108 22.99 32.43 26.27
C ASP A 108 23.28 32.52 27.78
N GLU A 109 23.05 31.44 28.54
CA GLU A 109 23.44 31.35 29.96
C GLU A 109 24.95 31.54 30.13
N ALA A 110 25.78 30.86 29.33
CA ALA A 110 27.23 31.00 29.39
C ALA A 110 27.69 32.43 29.07
N VAL A 111 27.10 33.06 28.04
CA VAL A 111 27.37 34.46 27.68
C VAL A 111 26.96 35.40 28.80
N GLN A 112 25.78 35.21 29.39
CA GLN A 112 25.31 36.02 30.51
C GLN A 112 26.25 35.90 31.72
N HIS A 113 26.65 34.68 32.08
CA HIS A 113 27.62 34.44 33.16
C HIS A 113 28.97 35.10 32.88
N PHE A 114 29.49 34.98 31.67
CA PHE A 114 30.74 35.61 31.27
C PHE A 114 30.66 37.14 31.35
N ASN A 115 29.59 37.73 30.83
CA ASN A 115 29.37 39.18 30.90
C ASN A 115 29.26 39.68 32.34
N ALA A 116 28.62 38.91 33.23
CA ALA A 116 28.56 39.25 34.66
C ALA A 116 29.96 39.27 35.29
N LEU A 117 30.79 38.26 35.01
CA LEU A 117 32.17 38.21 35.49
C LEU A 117 33.01 39.38 34.94
N LEU A 118 32.87 39.72 33.66
CA LEU A 118 33.55 40.89 33.08
C LEU A 118 33.11 42.19 33.76
N ALA A 119 31.81 42.36 34.03
CA ALA A 119 31.31 43.54 34.71
C ALA A 119 31.87 43.65 36.14
N ASP A 120 32.00 42.54 36.86
CA ASP A 120 32.61 42.52 38.19
C ASP A 120 34.12 42.84 38.15
N LEU A 121 34.84 42.31 37.16
CA LEU A 121 36.25 42.63 36.93
C LEU A 121 36.47 44.12 36.65
N VAL A 122 35.67 44.71 35.78
CA VAL A 122 35.75 46.15 35.45
C VAL A 122 35.43 47.00 36.68
N ARG A 123 34.34 46.68 37.40
CA ARG A 123 33.98 47.40 38.65
C ARG A 123 35.07 47.32 39.71
N ASN A 124 35.69 46.15 39.88
CA ASN A 124 36.78 45.98 40.86
C ASN A 124 38.05 46.73 40.44
N ALA A 125 38.36 46.82 39.14
CA ALA A 125 39.48 47.62 38.64
C ALA A 125 39.27 49.12 38.88
N GLU A 126 38.04 49.62 38.76
CA GLU A 126 37.68 51.00 39.08
C GLU A 126 37.75 51.30 40.59
N LEU A 127 37.43 50.32 41.44
CA LEU A 127 37.52 50.44 42.90
C LEU A 127 38.97 50.40 43.43
N HIS A 128 39.86 49.67 42.76
CA HIS A 128 41.28 49.53 43.13
C HIS A 128 42.22 50.51 42.42
N GLY A 129 41.70 51.47 41.65
CA GLY A 129 42.46 52.60 41.16
C GLY A 129 42.95 53.46 42.32
N GLU A 130 44.14 53.15 42.83
CA GLU A 130 44.88 53.89 43.83
C GLU A 130 44.84 55.39 43.55
N LYS A 131 44.25 56.16 44.48
CA LYS A 131 44.61 57.57 44.61
C LYS A 131 46.06 57.63 45.09
N PRO A 132 46.95 58.41 44.45
CA PRO A 132 48.29 58.61 44.98
C PRO A 132 48.16 59.18 46.39
N SER A 133 48.84 58.55 47.35
CA SER A 133 49.01 59.08 48.69
C SER A 133 49.87 60.33 48.60
N ASP A 134 49.24 61.51 48.61
CA ASP A 134 49.95 62.77 48.78
C ASP A 134 50.69 62.72 50.14
N SER A 135 52.02 62.79 50.07
CA SER A 135 52.93 63.04 51.20
C SER A 135 53.45 64.47 51.13
#